data_AF-A0A7Y3HDZ0-F1
#
_entry.id   AF-A0A7Y3HDZ0-F1
#
_cell.length_a   1.000
_cell.length_b   1.000
_cell.length_c   1.000
_cell.angle_alpha   90.00
_cell.angle_beta   90.00
_cell.angle_gamma   90.00
#
_symmetry.space_group_name_H-M   'P 1'
#
loop_
_entity.id
_entity.type
_entity.pdbx_description
1 polymer ?
#
loop_
_entity_poly.entity_id
_entity_poly.type
_entity_poly.pdbx_seq_one_letter_code
_entity_poly.pdbx_strand_id
1 'polypeptide(L)'
;MTTDTRSHAVPDTVAAESTAWRRLDDRIPLRLMLAVAVLWAVSLYVVFSLAPAPPAEDPSAAAVLVGLGFELSLLATIAGFVILRRWGLLASAGGGVVLLVGAGLCSLGGHTGGWLVAQYVTGAAIFGVSWAAFRRF
;
A
#
# COMPACT_ATOMS: atom_id res chain seq x y z
N MET A 1 50.64 -27.70 4.87
CA MET A 1 49.50 -27.04 5.53
C MET A 1 48.85 -26.14 4.49
N THR A 2 47.93 -26.71 3.70
CA THR A 2 47.23 -26.03 2.61
C THR A 2 45.87 -25.63 3.11
N THR A 3 45.67 -24.35 3.37
CA THR A 3 44.37 -23.76 3.71
C THR A 3 43.52 -23.69 2.44
N ASP A 4 42.65 -24.68 2.28
CA ASP A 4 41.57 -24.70 1.29
C ASP A 4 40.56 -23.60 1.65
N THR A 5 40.72 -22.41 1.05
CA THR A 5 39.74 -21.32 1.12
C THR A 5 38.65 -21.61 0.09
N ARG A 6 37.77 -22.57 0.40
CA ARG A 6 36.51 -22.71 -0.34
C ARG A 6 35.71 -21.43 -0.13
N SER A 7 35.73 -20.57 -1.14
CA SER A 7 34.73 -19.53 -1.31
C SER A 7 33.37 -20.22 -1.38
N HIS A 8 32.65 -20.27 -0.26
CA HIS A 8 31.25 -20.60 -0.27
C HIS A 8 30.56 -19.47 -1.03
N ALA A 9 30.34 -19.69 -2.33
CA ALA A 9 29.53 -18.80 -3.14
C ALA A 9 28.18 -18.66 -2.43
N VAL A 10 27.87 -17.46 -1.96
CA VAL A 10 26.57 -17.16 -1.38
C VAL A 10 25.54 -17.50 -2.45
N PRO A 11 24.53 -18.35 -2.15
CA PRO A 11 23.51 -18.70 -3.13
C PRO A 11 22.89 -17.42 -3.69
N ASP A 12 22.74 -17.34 -5.01
CA ASP A 12 22.27 -16.12 -5.70
C ASP A 12 20.94 -15.59 -5.13
N THR A 13 20.11 -16.47 -4.57
CA THR A 13 18.85 -16.13 -3.89
C THR A 13 19.05 -15.29 -2.62
N VAL A 14 20.04 -15.62 -1.79
CA VAL A 14 20.35 -14.90 -0.55
C VAL A 14 20.93 -13.52 -0.87
N ALA A 15 21.77 -13.45 -1.91
CA ALA A 15 22.31 -12.18 -2.40
C ALA A 15 21.20 -11.26 -2.94
N ALA A 16 20.28 -11.81 -3.74
CA ALA A 16 19.13 -11.08 -4.28
C ALA A 16 18.18 -10.59 -3.18
N GLU A 17 17.86 -11.43 -2.21
CA GLU A 17 17.02 -11.08 -1.05
C GLU A 17 17.66 -9.94 -0.23
N SER A 18 18.97 -10.04 0.09
CA SER A 18 19.67 -8.98 0.84
C SER A 18 19.70 -7.63 0.10
N THR A 19 19.63 -7.67 -1.23
CA THR A 19 19.58 -6.48 -2.07
C THR A 19 18.17 -5.88 -2.08
N ALA A 20 17.14 -6.74 -2.11
CA ALA A 20 15.74 -6.31 -2.01
C ALA A 20 15.43 -5.65 -0.66
N TRP A 21 15.88 -6.24 0.45
CA TRP A 21 15.69 -5.65 1.78
C TRP A 21 16.40 -4.31 1.94
N ARG A 22 17.66 -4.21 1.46
CA ARG A 22 18.38 -2.92 1.44
C ARG A 22 17.64 -1.86 0.64
N ARG A 23 17.08 -2.25 -0.50
CA ARG A 23 16.29 -1.37 -1.36
C ARG A 23 15.03 -0.83 -0.66
N LEU A 24 14.40 -1.63 0.20
CA LEU A 24 13.24 -1.21 1.00
C LEU A 24 13.60 -0.21 2.10
N ASP A 25 14.83 -0.29 2.61
CA ASP A 25 15.37 0.64 3.60
C ASP A 25 15.87 1.96 2.99
N ASP A 26 15.99 2.08 1.67
CA ASP A 26 16.40 3.34 1.06
C ASP A 26 15.50 4.51 1.46
N ARG A 27 16.11 5.69 1.58
CA ARG A 27 15.36 6.91 1.91
C ARG A 27 14.62 7.44 0.69
N ILE A 28 13.41 7.93 0.91
CA ILE A 28 12.65 8.68 -0.09
C ILE A 28 12.83 10.19 0.08
N PRO A 29 12.82 10.97 -1.02
CA PRO A 29 12.89 12.41 -0.92
C PRO A 29 11.63 12.99 -0.27
N LEU A 30 11.79 13.98 0.61
CA LEU A 30 10.69 14.59 1.37
C LEU A 30 9.52 15.04 0.49
N ARG A 31 9.81 15.66 -0.67
CA ARG A 31 8.80 16.10 -1.64
C ARG A 31 7.90 14.97 -2.14
N LEU A 32 8.46 13.78 -2.33
CA LEU A 32 7.72 12.62 -2.80
C LEU A 32 6.83 12.07 -1.68
N MET A 33 7.38 11.98 -0.47
CA MET A 33 6.61 11.63 0.72
C MET A 33 5.41 12.55 0.87
N LEU A 34 5.61 13.87 0.83
CA LEU A 34 4.54 14.87 0.94
C LEU A 34 3.50 14.72 -0.18
N ALA A 35 3.93 14.53 -1.42
CA ALA A 35 3.01 14.35 -2.54
C ALA A 35 2.10 13.11 -2.35
N VAL A 36 2.66 11.98 -1.92
CA VAL A 36 1.87 10.76 -1.67
C VAL A 36 1.01 10.89 -0.42
N ALA A 37 1.49 11.56 0.63
CA ALA A 37 0.70 11.84 1.82
C ALA A 37 -0.51 12.74 1.52
N VAL A 38 -0.33 13.78 0.69
CA VAL A 38 -1.43 14.63 0.22
C VAL A 38 -2.42 13.82 -0.63
N LEU A 39 -1.93 12.95 -1.51
CA LEU A 39 -2.79 12.05 -2.30
C LEU A 39 -3.67 11.18 -1.39
N TRP A 40 -3.10 10.60 -0.32
CA TRP A 40 -3.85 9.86 0.68
C TRP A 40 -4.91 10.73 1.37
N ALA A 41 -4.51 11.90 1.89
CA ALA A 41 -5.42 12.78 2.61
C ALA A 41 -6.62 13.23 1.74
N VAL A 42 -6.36 13.64 0.51
CA VAL A 42 -7.40 14.03 -0.45
C VAL A 42 -8.29 12.83 -0.80
N SER A 43 -7.69 11.66 -1.04
CA SER A 43 -8.45 10.45 -1.35
C SER A 43 -9.39 10.06 -0.22
N LEU A 44 -8.90 10.07 1.02
CA LEU A 44 -9.71 9.77 2.20
C LEU A 44 -10.84 10.77 2.35
N TYR A 45 -10.55 12.06 2.22
CA TYR A 45 -11.56 13.11 2.29
C TYR A 45 -12.67 12.87 1.25
N VAL A 46 -12.32 12.60 -0.01
CA VAL A 46 -13.30 12.36 -1.08
C VAL A 46 -14.14 11.10 -0.81
N VAL A 47 -13.50 9.98 -0.48
CA VAL A 47 -14.22 8.71 -0.26
C VAL A 47 -15.16 8.82 0.95
N PHE A 48 -14.70 9.37 2.07
CA PHE A 48 -15.54 9.51 3.26
C PHE A 48 -16.63 10.56 3.12
N SER A 49 -16.41 11.63 2.34
CA SER A 49 -17.45 12.63 2.05
C SER A 49 -18.60 12.08 1.20
N LEU A 50 -18.33 11.03 0.42
CA LEU A 50 -19.32 10.38 -0.43
C LEU A 50 -19.89 9.11 0.22
N ALA A 51 -19.35 8.66 1.36
CA ALA A 51 -19.67 7.37 1.94
C ALA A 51 -21.17 7.23 2.23
N PRO A 52 -21.81 6.12 1.81
CA PRO A 52 -23.18 5.83 2.21
C PRO A 52 -23.24 5.58 3.72
N ALA A 53 -24.44 5.71 4.28
CA ALA A 53 -24.68 5.36 5.67
C ALA A 53 -24.28 3.89 5.93
N PRO A 54 -23.70 3.58 7.09
CA PRO A 54 -23.32 2.20 7.42
C PRO A 54 -24.56 1.30 7.41
N PRO A 55 -24.45 0.06 6.90
CA PRO A 55 -25.56 -0.87 6.92
C PRO A 55 -25.97 -1.20 8.37
N ALA A 56 -27.24 -1.55 8.55
CA ALA A 56 -27.78 -1.96 9.85
C ALA A 56 -27.38 -3.39 10.26
N GLU A 57 -26.81 -4.15 9.33
CA GLU A 57 -26.40 -5.55 9.51
C GLU A 57 -24.93 -5.64 9.92
N ASP A 58 -24.60 -6.73 10.63
CA ASP A 58 -23.23 -7.01 11.03
C ASP A 58 -22.31 -7.21 9.81
N PRO A 59 -21.07 -6.68 9.84
CA PRO A 59 -20.15 -6.79 8.72
C PRO A 59 -19.74 -8.25 8.50
N SER A 60 -19.67 -8.65 7.23
CA SER A 60 -19.13 -9.96 6.87
C SER A 60 -17.64 -10.08 7.25
N ALA A 61 -17.16 -11.30 7.46
CA ALA A 61 -15.74 -11.53 7.75
C ALA A 61 -14.81 -10.95 6.67
N ALA A 62 -15.22 -11.01 5.40
CA ALA A 62 -14.48 -10.40 4.30
C ALA A 62 -14.39 -8.87 4.42
N ALA A 63 -15.49 -8.21 4.80
CA ALA A 63 -15.52 -6.76 5.03
C ALA A 63 -14.60 -6.36 6.21
N VAL A 64 -14.60 -7.15 7.29
CA VAL A 64 -13.70 -6.94 8.44
C VAL A 64 -12.23 -7.05 8.02
N LEU A 65 -11.87 -8.08 7.23
CA LEU A 65 -10.49 -8.27 6.77
C LEU A 65 -10.03 -7.15 5.83
N VAL A 66 -10.92 -6.63 4.96
CA VAL A 66 -10.61 -5.48 4.11
C VAL A 66 -10.41 -4.22 4.95
N GLY A 67 -11.26 -3.98 5.96
CA GLY A 67 -11.11 -2.86 6.89
C GLY A 67 -9.78 -2.91 7.63
N LEU A 68 -9.44 -4.05 8.23
CA LEU A 68 -8.16 -4.26 8.91
C LEU A 68 -6.97 -4.12 7.95
N GLY A 69 -7.06 -4.72 6.76
CA GLY A 69 -6.02 -4.60 5.75
C GLY A 69 -5.77 -3.15 5.33
N PHE A 70 -6.84 -2.36 5.25
CA PHE A 70 -6.77 -0.95 4.91
C PHE A 70 -6.10 -0.15 6.04
N GLU A 71 -6.53 -0.34 7.29
CA GLU A 71 -5.95 0.32 8.45
C GLU A 71 -4.47 -0.02 8.64
N LEU A 72 -4.10 -1.30 8.54
CA LEU A 72 -2.71 -1.74 8.62
C LEU A 72 -1.86 -1.16 7.51
N SER A 73 -2.39 -1.08 6.29
CA SER A 73 -1.69 -0.47 5.14
C SER A 73 -1.47 1.03 5.36
N LEU A 74 -2.47 1.73 5.91
CA LEU A 74 -2.37 3.15 6.23
C LEU A 74 -1.33 3.38 7.33
N LEU A 75 -1.39 2.63 8.43
CA LEU A 75 -0.44 2.72 9.53
C LEU A 75 0.99 2.42 9.08
N ALA A 76 1.18 1.37 8.27
CA ALA A 76 2.47 1.06 7.68
C ALA A 76 2.96 2.19 6.76
N THR A 77 2.09 2.76 5.93
CA THR A 77 2.43 3.91 5.07
C THR A 77 2.92 5.09 5.89
N ILE A 78 2.17 5.48 6.92
CA ILE A 78 2.50 6.59 7.82
C ILE A 78 3.83 6.31 8.51
N ALA A 79 4.01 5.13 9.10
CA ALA A 79 5.23 4.75 9.77
C ALA A 79 6.44 4.87 8.83
N GLY A 80 6.35 4.31 7.62
CA GLY A 80 7.41 4.40 6.61
C GLY A 80 7.72 5.83 6.22
N PHE A 81 6.69 6.67 6.02
CA PHE A 81 6.86 8.07 5.62
C PHE A 81 7.46 8.94 6.72
N VAL A 82 7.08 8.73 7.99
CA VAL A 82 7.65 9.46 9.13
C VAL A 82 9.16 9.25 9.22
N ILE A 83 9.64 8.02 8.97
CA ILE A 83 11.07 7.72 8.94
C ILE A 83 11.70 7.81 7.54
N LEU A 84 10.96 8.38 6.57
CA LEU A 84 11.35 8.58 5.17
C LEU A 84 11.87 7.30 4.49
N ARG A 85 11.30 6.14 4.80
CA ARG A 85 11.68 4.85 4.21
C ARG A 85 10.81 4.48 3.03
N ARG A 86 11.45 3.85 2.06
CA ARG A 86 10.85 3.47 0.79
C ARG A 86 9.81 2.37 0.89
N TRP A 87 9.91 1.47 1.87
CA TRP A 87 8.86 0.49 2.12
C TRP A 87 7.49 1.15 2.42
N GLY A 88 7.46 2.41 2.87
CA GLY A 88 6.21 3.18 3.01
C GLY A 88 5.47 3.38 1.68
N LEU A 89 6.18 3.50 0.56
CA LEU A 89 5.56 3.55 -0.78
C LEU A 89 4.95 2.19 -1.17
N LEU A 90 5.61 1.09 -0.77
CA LEU A 90 5.08 -0.24 -1.02
C LEU A 90 3.83 -0.51 -0.18
N ALA A 91 3.85 -0.14 1.11
CA ALA A 91 2.68 -0.17 1.99
C ALA A 91 1.53 0.67 1.41
N SER A 92 1.84 1.87 0.90
CA SER A 92 0.85 2.72 0.24
C SER A 92 0.25 2.05 -0.99
N ALA A 93 1.07 1.41 -1.83
CA ALA A 93 0.57 0.68 -2.99
C ALA A 93 -0.36 -0.46 -2.55
N GLY A 94 0.00 -1.17 -1.48
CA GLY A 94 -0.85 -2.17 -0.84
C GLY A 94 -2.20 -1.60 -0.39
N GLY A 95 -2.21 -0.43 0.25
CA GLY A 95 -3.46 0.25 0.63
C GLY A 95 -4.36 0.57 -0.56
N GLY A 96 -3.78 0.97 -1.71
CA GLY A 96 -4.51 1.13 -2.96
C GLY A 96 -5.16 -0.15 -3.46
N VAL A 97 -4.46 -1.29 -3.36
CA VAL A 97 -5.02 -2.61 -3.68
C VAL A 97 -6.17 -2.97 -2.75
N VAL A 98 -6.03 -2.73 -1.45
CA VAL A 98 -7.11 -3.02 -0.49
C VAL A 98 -8.36 -2.20 -0.80
N LEU A 99 -8.22 -0.93 -1.16
CA LEU A 99 -9.35 -0.10 -1.62
C LEU A 99 -10.02 -0.66 -2.87
N LEU A 100 -9.24 -1.14 -3.85
CA LEU A 100 -9.79 -1.75 -5.06
C LEU A 100 -10.53 -3.06 -4.76
N VAL A 101 -10.01 -3.88 -3.84
CA VAL A 101 -10.67 -5.11 -3.39
C VAL A 101 -11.96 -4.77 -2.65
N GLY A 102 -11.94 -3.78 -1.75
CA GLY A 102 -13.13 -3.28 -1.06
C GLY A 102 -14.21 -2.83 -2.04
N ALA A 103 -13.85 -2.00 -3.03
CA ALA A 103 -14.77 -1.55 -4.06
C ALA A 103 -15.34 -2.73 -4.89
N GLY A 104 -14.51 -3.74 -5.20
CA GLY A 104 -14.94 -4.98 -5.83
C GLY A 104 -16.01 -5.72 -5.02
N LEU A 105 -15.76 -5.93 -3.73
CA LEU A 105 -16.72 -6.60 -2.85
C LEU A 105 -18.02 -5.79 -2.71
N CYS A 106 -17.93 -4.46 -2.62
CA CYS A 106 -19.11 -3.60 -2.58
C CYS A 106 -19.94 -3.71 -3.87
N SER A 107 -19.29 -3.80 -5.03
CA SER A 107 -19.95 -4.00 -6.33
C SER A 107 -20.66 -5.35 -6.39
N LEU A 108 -20.00 -6.42 -5.93
CA LEU A 108 -20.59 -7.76 -5.86
C LEU A 108 -21.79 -7.81 -4.89
N GLY A 109 -21.77 -6.99 -3.84
CA GLY A 109 -22.89 -6.78 -2.93
C GLY A 109 -23.98 -5.83 -3.46
N GLY A 110 -23.91 -5.39 -4.72
CA GLY A 110 -24.94 -4.56 -5.36
C GLY A 110 -24.87 -3.06 -5.06
N HIS A 111 -23.82 -2.57 -4.38
CA HIS A 111 -23.64 -1.14 -4.16
C HIS A 111 -23.31 -0.44 -5.48
N THR A 112 -23.83 0.77 -5.66
CA THR A 112 -23.58 1.60 -6.85
C THR A 112 -23.49 3.08 -6.44
N GLY A 113 -23.09 3.95 -7.38
CA GLY A 113 -23.09 5.40 -7.18
C GLY A 113 -21.71 6.04 -7.05
N GLY A 114 -21.70 7.35 -6.79
CA GLY A 114 -20.48 8.18 -6.83
C GLY A 114 -19.40 7.75 -5.84
N TRP A 115 -19.79 7.25 -4.66
CA TRP A 115 -18.85 6.70 -3.68
C TRP A 115 -18.03 5.54 -4.21
N LEU A 116 -18.68 4.60 -4.92
CA LEU A 116 -18.02 3.42 -5.45
C LEU A 116 -17.01 3.81 -6.54
N VAL A 117 -17.39 4.73 -7.41
CA VAL A 117 -16.50 5.30 -8.44
C VAL A 117 -15.32 6.00 -7.76
N ALA A 118 -15.57 6.81 -6.74
CA ALA A 118 -14.50 7.47 -5.99
C ALA A 118 -13.55 6.46 -5.35
N GLN A 119 -14.07 5.36 -4.79
CA GLN A 119 -13.27 4.31 -4.17
C GLN A 119 -12.36 3.59 -5.20
N TYR A 120 -12.89 3.26 -6.37
CA TYR A 120 -12.08 2.71 -7.47
C TYR A 120 -11.00 3.67 -7.95
N VAL A 121 -11.37 4.94 -8.21
CA VAL A 121 -10.46 5.96 -8.72
C VAL A 121 -9.34 6.24 -7.73
N THR A 122 -9.67 6.42 -6.45
CA THR A 122 -8.69 6.68 -5.40
C THR A 122 -7.79 5.47 -5.15
N GLY A 123 -8.34 4.26 -5.10
CA GLY A 123 -7.56 3.02 -5.00
C GLY A 123 -6.56 2.88 -6.14
N ALA A 124 -7.00 3.09 -7.38
CA ALA A 124 -6.14 3.05 -8.56
C ALA A 124 -5.08 4.17 -8.56
N ALA A 125 -5.45 5.38 -8.15
CA ALA A 125 -4.52 6.52 -8.08
C ALA A 125 -3.43 6.29 -7.03
N ILE A 126 -3.80 5.88 -5.81
CA ILE A 126 -2.87 5.54 -4.73
C ILE A 126 -1.95 4.40 -5.18
N PHE A 127 -2.50 3.31 -5.70
CA PHE A 127 -1.69 2.19 -6.19
C PHE A 127 -0.73 2.64 -7.30
N GLY A 128 -1.24 3.30 -8.33
CA GLY A 128 -0.48 3.68 -9.52
C GLY A 128 0.65 4.66 -9.19
N VAL A 129 0.36 5.72 -8.44
CA VAL A 129 1.35 6.73 -8.06
C VAL A 129 2.41 6.13 -7.14
N SER A 130 1.99 5.41 -6.09
CA SER A 130 2.93 4.84 -5.13
C SER A 130 3.77 3.72 -5.73
N TRP A 131 3.21 2.88 -6.60
CA TRP A 131 3.96 1.86 -7.33
C TRP A 131 4.93 2.47 -8.34
N ALA A 132 4.51 3.47 -9.12
CA ALA A 132 5.39 4.16 -10.05
C ALA A 132 6.54 4.87 -9.33
N ALA A 133 6.25 5.53 -8.20
CA ALA A 133 7.24 6.12 -7.32
C ALA A 133 8.19 5.06 -6.77
N PHE A 134 7.64 3.96 -6.25
CA PHE A 134 8.43 2.86 -5.72
C PHE A 134 9.38 2.30 -6.79
N ARG A 135 8.96 2.12 -8.04
CA ARG A 135 9.85 1.56 -9.08
C ARG A 135 10.97 2.50 -9.54
N ARG A 136 10.76 3.81 -9.44
CA ARG A 136 11.70 4.84 -9.91
C ARG A 136 12.88 5.08 -8.98
N PHE A 137 12.63 4.98 -7.68
CA PHE A 137 13.68 5.11 -6.67
C PHE A 137 14.31 3.75 -6.38
#